data_AF-A0A763YIS2-F1
#
_entry.id   AF-A0A763YIS2-F1
#
_cell.length_a   1.000
_cell.length_b   1.000
_cell.length_c   1.000
_cell.angle_alpha   90.00
_cell.angle_beta   90.00
_cell.angle_gamma   90.00
#
_symmetry.space_group_name_H-M   'P 1'
#
loop_
_entity.id
_entity.type
_entity.pdbx_description
1 polymer ?
#
loop_
_entity_poly.entity_id
_entity_poly.type
_entity_poly.pdbx_seq_one_letter_code
_entity_poly.pdbx_strand_id
1 'polypeptide(L)'
;MSNIDKCALREVAEKATKGPWTLFSDIDTKTFSIHTPRDKRCENVIKWGGFDCQPNAEANAEFIAAFNPKVALALLDENIQLQRGKDAIEAVALALRDDMRQAREQLEEAEHRMAEQSAIVAAAEKLVRCKGRYHSELNYRALAKLFGVITPDLPPLEHENVHYADAAEVEITALRQRIAELERSETQLINERDAAESALADMYQAATGERPEWSNMFGFADAVDVVEERLATLEANQSQTTPTGIQLITEAIGAHGYIVGCLLQGRPDLALEESRKWVSAFGQAAEIVSAQDADDIKVKGE
;
A
#
# COMPACT_ATOMS: atom_id res chain seq x y z
N MET A 1 21.56 35.08 -6.31
CA MET A 1 21.98 34.03 -7.27
C MET A 1 22.05 34.69 -8.64
N SER A 2 23.15 34.51 -9.37
CA SER A 2 23.26 35.02 -10.75
C SER A 2 22.20 34.35 -11.61
N ASN A 3 21.40 35.14 -12.34
CA ASN A 3 20.32 34.67 -13.22
C ASN A 3 20.91 34.14 -14.55
N ILE A 4 21.77 33.13 -14.46
CA ILE A 4 22.42 32.53 -15.63
C ILE A 4 21.61 31.30 -16.04
N ASP A 5 21.11 31.32 -17.27
CA ASP A 5 20.44 30.17 -17.87
C ASP A 5 21.46 29.10 -18.28
N LYS A 6 21.69 28.13 -17.39
CA LYS A 6 22.64 27.03 -17.60
C LYS A 6 22.20 26.09 -18.74
N CYS A 7 20.91 25.99 -19.01
CA CYS A 7 20.38 25.13 -20.09
C CYS A 7 20.70 25.77 -21.44
N ALA A 8 20.41 27.06 -21.60
CA ALA A 8 20.76 27.81 -22.80
C ALA A 8 22.27 27.79 -23.06
N LEU A 9 23.10 27.96 -22.02
CA LEU A 9 24.56 27.86 -22.14
C LEU A 9 25.03 26.48 -22.60
N ARG A 10 24.41 25.41 -22.06
CA ARG A 10 24.73 24.04 -22.46
C ARG A 10 24.40 23.80 -23.93
N GLU A 11 23.22 24.21 -24.38
CA GLU A 11 22.80 24.04 -25.78
C GLU A 11 23.75 24.74 -26.76
N VAL A 12 24.17 25.96 -26.42
CA VAL A 12 25.13 26.72 -27.24
C VAL A 12 26.48 26.02 -27.27
N ALA A 13 26.98 25.55 -26.12
CA ALA A 13 28.26 24.83 -26.04
C ALA A 13 28.21 23.45 -26.74
N GLU A 14 27.07 22.76 -26.76
CA GLU A 14 26.90 21.49 -27.46
C GLU A 14 26.93 21.63 -28.98
N LYS A 15 26.38 22.73 -29.51
CA LYS A 15 26.37 23.07 -30.94
C LYS A 15 27.74 23.58 -31.44
N ALA A 16 28.55 24.14 -30.54
CA ALA A 16 29.86 24.69 -30.88
C ALA A 16 30.94 23.60 -31.11
N THR A 17 32.02 23.96 -31.80
CA THR A 17 33.15 23.06 -32.08
C THR A 17 33.91 22.71 -30.80
N LYS A 18 33.80 21.47 -30.31
CA LYS A 18 34.38 21.00 -29.02
C LYS A 18 35.88 20.64 -29.06
N GLY A 19 36.53 20.77 -30.22
CA GLY A 19 37.96 20.47 -30.40
C GLY A 19 38.87 21.38 -29.54
N PRO A 20 40.17 21.06 -29.40
CA PRO A 20 41.09 21.98 -28.74
C PRO A 20 41.16 23.29 -29.53
N TRP A 21 41.01 24.41 -28.83
CA TRP A 21 41.13 25.75 -29.39
C TRP A 21 42.51 26.28 -29.03
N THR A 22 43.20 26.89 -29.99
CA THR A 22 44.57 27.39 -29.79
C THR A 22 44.67 28.82 -30.30
N LEU A 23 45.44 29.64 -29.57
CA LEU A 23 45.79 30.99 -29.97
C LEU A 23 46.74 30.96 -31.17
N PHE A 24 46.45 31.78 -32.17
CA PHE A 24 47.31 32.07 -33.31
C PHE A 24 47.51 33.57 -33.43
N SER A 25 48.77 33.99 -33.59
CA SER A 25 49.15 35.38 -33.84
C SER A 25 49.68 35.54 -35.26
N ASP A 26 49.10 36.48 -36.01
CA ASP A 26 49.60 36.90 -37.31
C ASP A 26 50.43 38.18 -37.13
N ILE A 27 51.73 38.06 -37.38
CA ILE A 27 52.71 39.14 -37.21
C ILE A 27 52.49 40.26 -38.25
N ASP A 28 52.07 39.91 -39.47
CA ASP A 28 51.95 40.85 -40.59
C ASP A 28 50.70 41.73 -40.45
N THR A 29 49.61 41.15 -39.96
CA THR A 29 48.34 41.86 -39.75
C THR A 29 48.12 42.33 -38.31
N LYS A 30 49.03 41.98 -37.38
CA LYS A 30 48.90 42.19 -35.93
C LYS A 30 47.54 41.71 -35.39
N THR A 31 47.09 40.55 -35.85
CA THR A 31 45.80 39.98 -35.41
C THR A 31 46.00 38.74 -34.55
N PHE A 32 45.18 38.63 -33.50
CA PHE A 32 45.08 37.45 -32.64
C PHE A 32 43.80 36.70 -32.99
N SER A 33 43.89 35.39 -33.13
CA SER A 33 42.79 34.56 -33.60
C SER A 33 42.81 33.19 -32.96
N ILE A 34 41.67 32.52 -32.96
CA ILE A 34 41.51 31.18 -32.40
C ILE A 34 41.33 30.19 -33.55
N HIS A 35 42.02 29.05 -33.53
CA HIS A 35 41.88 28.01 -34.53
C HIS A 35 41.83 26.61 -33.90
N THR A 36 41.45 25.60 -34.69
CA THR A 36 41.63 24.20 -34.30
C THR A 36 42.94 23.65 -34.90
N PRO A 37 43.78 22.92 -34.13
CA PRO A 37 45.10 22.46 -34.56
C PRO A 37 45.16 21.57 -35.82
N ARG A 38 44.03 20.98 -36.24
CA ARG A 38 43.96 20.05 -37.37
C ARG A 38 43.41 20.67 -38.65
N ASP A 39 43.10 21.97 -38.64
CA ASP A 39 42.51 22.61 -39.78
C ASP A 39 43.58 23.00 -40.81
N LYS A 40 43.62 22.29 -41.93
CA LYS A 40 44.56 22.58 -43.02
C LYS A 40 44.04 23.61 -44.01
N ARG A 41 42.88 24.26 -43.79
CA ARG A 41 42.40 25.36 -44.65
C ARG A 41 41.12 26.10 -44.23
N CYS A 42 40.48 25.83 -43.09
CA CYS A 42 39.36 26.68 -42.67
C CYS A 42 39.88 27.91 -41.91
N GLU A 43 39.21 29.04 -42.14
CA GLU A 43 39.50 30.35 -41.56
C GLU A 43 39.49 30.34 -40.02
N ASN A 44 39.95 31.44 -39.42
CA ASN A 44 39.98 31.62 -37.97
C ASN A 44 38.59 31.41 -37.35
N VAL A 45 38.49 30.58 -36.29
CA VAL A 45 37.26 30.35 -35.50
C VAL A 45 36.73 31.67 -34.94
N ILE A 46 37.64 32.54 -34.49
CA ILE A 46 37.37 33.93 -34.12
C ILE A 46 38.51 34.79 -34.66
N LYS A 47 38.17 35.83 -35.43
CA LYS A 47 39.07 36.93 -35.84
C LYS A 47 38.41 38.25 -35.48
N TRP A 48 38.64 38.72 -34.25
CA TRP A 48 38.00 39.91 -33.71
C TRP A 48 39.00 40.73 -32.90
N GLY A 49 39.12 42.03 -33.23
CA GLY A 49 40.06 42.94 -32.59
C GLY A 49 39.63 43.49 -31.22
N GLY A 50 38.54 42.96 -30.65
CA GLY A 50 37.94 43.51 -29.44
C GLY A 50 37.14 44.80 -29.68
N PHE A 51 36.48 45.29 -28.64
CA PHE A 51 35.89 46.64 -28.63
C PHE A 51 36.93 47.75 -28.40
N ASP A 52 38.14 47.36 -27.98
CA ASP A 52 39.25 48.24 -27.60
C ASP A 52 40.32 48.39 -28.70
N CYS A 53 40.09 47.83 -29.88
CA CYS A 53 40.99 48.00 -31.05
C CYS A 53 42.40 47.39 -30.86
N GLN A 54 42.52 46.26 -30.16
CA GLN A 54 43.69 45.36 -29.98
C GLN A 54 44.43 45.29 -28.62
N PRO A 55 44.38 46.24 -27.67
CA PRO A 55 45.17 46.18 -26.43
C PRO A 55 45.03 44.88 -25.63
N ASN A 56 43.81 44.32 -25.54
CA ASN A 56 43.55 43.06 -24.84
C ASN A 56 43.29 41.87 -25.78
N ALA A 57 43.51 42.02 -27.10
CA ALA A 57 43.11 41.01 -28.07
C ALA A 57 43.80 39.66 -27.85
N GLU A 58 45.07 39.65 -27.44
CA GLU A 58 45.81 38.44 -27.09
C GLU A 58 45.19 37.73 -25.88
N ALA A 59 45.01 38.47 -24.78
CA ALA A 59 44.43 37.94 -23.53
C ALA A 59 42.99 37.44 -23.71
N ASN A 60 42.18 38.13 -24.51
CA ASN A 60 40.81 37.71 -24.83
C ASN A 60 40.80 36.41 -25.64
N ALA A 61 41.68 36.30 -26.65
CA ALA A 61 41.78 35.10 -27.46
C ALA A 61 42.32 33.91 -26.65
N GLU A 62 43.28 34.13 -25.76
CA GLU A 62 43.78 33.12 -24.84
C GLU A 62 42.68 32.64 -23.87
N PHE A 63 41.93 33.57 -23.26
CA PHE A 63 40.82 33.25 -22.37
C PHE A 63 39.75 32.40 -23.07
N ILE A 64 39.31 32.79 -24.27
CA ILE A 64 38.29 32.05 -25.03
C ILE A 64 38.81 30.69 -25.50
N ALA A 65 40.09 30.60 -25.87
CA ALA A 65 40.71 29.32 -26.25
C ALA A 65 40.79 28.35 -25.06
N ALA A 66 41.12 28.86 -23.87
CA ALA A 66 41.12 28.10 -22.62
C ALA A 66 39.69 27.72 -22.19
N PHE A 67 38.73 28.65 -22.27
CA PHE A 67 37.31 28.44 -21.98
C PHE A 67 36.54 27.99 -23.24
N ASN A 68 37.09 27.02 -23.96
CA ASN A 68 36.42 26.46 -25.14
C ASN A 68 35.15 25.66 -24.75
N PRO A 69 34.30 25.30 -25.72
CA PRO A 69 33.04 24.59 -25.45
C PRO A 69 33.21 23.27 -24.68
N LYS A 70 34.35 22.57 -24.83
CA LYS A 70 34.63 21.35 -24.07
C LYS A 70 34.82 21.64 -22.57
N VAL A 71 35.57 22.70 -22.24
CA VAL A 71 35.78 23.13 -20.85
C VAL A 71 34.48 23.67 -20.25
N ALA A 72 33.70 24.45 -21.00
CA ALA A 72 32.40 24.93 -20.54
C ALA A 72 31.43 23.79 -20.20
N LEU A 73 31.34 22.76 -21.05
CA LEU A 73 30.52 21.57 -20.77
C LEU A 73 30.99 20.82 -19.54
N ALA A 74 32.30 20.60 -19.37
CA ALA A 74 32.85 19.94 -18.20
C ALA A 74 32.51 20.69 -16.89
N LEU A 75 32.65 22.02 -16.88
CA LEU A 75 32.30 22.85 -15.73
C LEU A 75 30.79 22.85 -15.44
N LEU A 76 29.94 22.81 -16.47
CA LEU A 76 28.50 22.67 -16.31
C LEU A 76 28.14 21.29 -15.70
N ASP A 77 28.79 20.22 -16.15
CA ASP A 77 28.61 18.88 -15.60
C ASP A 77 29.05 18.83 -14.12
N GLU A 78 30.22 19.37 -13.78
CA GLU A 78 30.69 19.50 -12.40
C GLU A 78 29.72 20.31 -11.54
N ASN A 79 29.19 21.41 -12.06
CA ASN A 79 28.23 22.24 -11.34
C ASN A 79 26.91 21.48 -11.06
N ILE A 80 26.42 20.69 -12.01
CA ILE A 80 25.24 19.84 -11.83
C ILE A 80 25.52 18.76 -10.77
N GLN A 81 26.71 18.15 -10.79
CA GLN A 81 27.11 17.16 -9.79
C GLN A 81 27.19 17.78 -8.39
N LEU A 82 27.78 18.97 -8.26
CA LEU A 82 27.84 19.71 -7.00
C LEU A 82 26.44 20.08 -6.48
N GLN A 83 25.53 20.49 -7.37
CA GLN A 83 24.14 20.79 -7.00
C GLN A 83 23.43 19.54 -6.48
N ARG A 84 23.54 18.41 -7.19
CA ARG A 84 22.98 17.12 -6.74
C ARG A 84 23.57 16.69 -5.40
N GLY A 85 24.88 16.85 -5.21
CA GLY A 85 25.54 16.55 -3.94
C GLY A 85 25.03 17.43 -2.80
N LYS A 86 24.84 18.73 -3.05
CA LYS A 86 24.24 19.66 -2.09
C LYS A 86 22.83 19.24 -1.72
N ASP A 87 21.98 18.96 -2.70
CA ASP A 87 20.58 18.57 -2.47
C ASP A 87 20.49 17.24 -1.71
N ALA A 88 21.38 16.28 -2.00
CA ALA A 88 21.47 15.02 -1.27
C ALA A 88 21.91 15.21 0.19
N ILE A 89 22.92 16.06 0.44
CA ILE A 89 23.35 16.39 1.81
C ILE A 89 22.23 17.09 2.57
N GLU A 90 21.50 18.00 1.93
CA GLU A 90 20.37 18.70 2.55
C GLU A 90 19.25 17.71 2.92
N ALA A 91 18.91 16.77 2.04
CA ALA A 91 17.94 15.72 2.33
C ALA A 91 18.36 14.83 3.51
N VAL A 92 19.64 14.41 3.57
CA VAL A 92 20.17 13.63 4.70
C VAL A 92 20.14 14.43 6.00
N ALA A 93 20.47 15.72 5.95
CA ALA A 93 20.44 16.58 7.13
C ALA A 93 19.02 16.80 7.67
N LEU A 94 18.01 16.84 6.79
CA LEU A 94 16.60 16.89 7.19
C LEU A 94 16.16 15.58 7.84
N ALA A 95 16.45 14.43 7.23
CA ALA A 95 16.12 13.12 7.79
C ALA A 95 16.76 12.93 9.18
N LEU A 96 18.06 13.24 9.33
CA LEU A 96 18.74 13.15 10.60
C LEU A 96 18.15 14.07 11.67
N ARG A 97 17.64 15.25 11.28
CA ARG A 97 16.97 16.17 12.20
C ARG A 97 15.66 15.59 12.71
N ASP A 98 14.91 14.92 11.84
CA ASP A 98 13.64 14.29 12.20
C ASP A 98 13.87 13.05 13.07
N ASP A 99 14.84 12.21 12.73
CA ASP A 99 15.26 11.07 13.57
C ASP A 99 15.69 11.53 14.98
N MET A 100 16.48 12.61 15.06
CA MET A 100 16.90 13.19 16.34
C MET A 100 15.74 13.78 17.14
N ARG A 101 14.68 14.28 16.48
CA ARG A 101 13.46 14.74 17.16
C ARG A 101 12.69 13.55 17.72
N GLN A 102 12.46 12.53 16.91
CA GLN A 102 11.75 11.32 17.34
C GLN A 102 12.49 10.60 18.48
N ALA A 103 13.82 10.52 18.42
CA ALA A 103 14.62 9.93 19.49
C ALA A 103 14.49 10.70 20.82
N ARG A 104 14.33 12.02 20.78
CA ARG A 104 14.09 12.84 21.98
C ARG A 104 12.69 12.61 22.56
N GLU A 105 11.68 12.54 21.71
CA GLU A 105 10.30 12.25 22.14
C GLU A 105 10.24 10.86 22.81
N GLN A 106 10.86 9.85 22.20
CA GLN A 106 10.96 8.51 22.79
C GLN A 106 11.73 8.51 24.12
N LEU A 107 12.75 9.34 24.24
CA LEU A 107 13.50 9.50 25.49
C LEU A 107 12.63 10.13 26.58
N GLU A 108 11.89 11.20 26.28
CA GLU A 108 10.96 11.84 27.21
C GLU A 108 9.86 10.86 27.67
N GLU A 109 9.30 10.07 26.74
CA GLU A 109 8.32 9.02 27.07
C GLU A 109 8.92 7.90 27.94
N ALA A 110 10.16 7.49 27.65
CA ALA A 110 10.86 6.50 28.46
C ALA A 110 11.15 7.03 29.87
N GLU A 111 11.58 8.29 29.99
CA GLU A 111 11.79 8.97 31.28
C GLU A 111 10.50 9.06 32.09
N HIS A 112 9.37 9.41 31.45
CA HIS A 112 8.06 9.42 32.10
C HIS A 112 7.68 8.03 32.63
N ARG A 113 7.81 6.97 31.80
CA ARG A 113 7.53 5.59 32.21
C ARG A 113 8.44 5.14 33.35
N MET A 114 9.72 5.49 33.33
CA MET A 114 10.65 5.19 34.41
C MET A 114 10.28 5.91 35.71
N ALA A 115 9.84 7.16 35.64
CA ALA A 115 9.37 7.91 36.80
C ALA A 115 8.11 7.28 37.41
N GLU A 116 7.15 6.88 36.58
CA GLU A 116 5.93 6.18 37.02
C GLU A 116 6.26 4.82 37.67
N GLN A 117 7.11 4.01 37.03
CA GLN A 117 7.57 2.74 37.58
C GLN A 117 8.30 2.92 38.91
N SER A 118 9.16 3.94 39.02
CA SER A 118 9.86 4.27 40.26
C SER A 118 8.89 4.63 41.38
N ALA A 119 7.82 5.39 41.08
CA ALA A 119 6.78 5.72 42.06
C ALA A 119 6.01 4.47 42.52
N ILE A 120 5.66 3.56 41.59
CA ILE A 120 4.99 2.29 41.91
C ILE A 120 5.86 1.41 42.80
N VAL A 121 7.15 1.25 42.46
CA VAL A 121 8.10 0.47 43.27
C VAL A 121 8.23 1.07 44.67
N ALA A 122 8.37 2.40 44.78
CA ALA A 122 8.43 3.07 46.08
C ALA A 122 7.13 2.88 46.92
N ALA A 123 5.97 2.88 46.28
CA ALA A 123 4.70 2.59 46.95
C ALA A 123 4.59 1.13 47.40
N ALA A 124 5.00 0.19 46.53
CA ALA A 124 5.04 -1.24 46.85
C ALA A 124 5.99 -1.54 48.02
N GLU A 125 7.18 -0.92 48.04
CA GLU A 125 8.13 -1.04 49.16
C GLU A 125 7.52 -0.56 50.49
N LYS A 126 6.79 0.57 50.48
CA LYS A 126 6.09 1.07 51.66
C LYS A 126 5.00 0.10 52.12
N LEU A 127 4.22 -0.46 51.20
CA LEU A 127 3.16 -1.44 51.51
C LEU A 127 3.74 -2.72 52.12
N VAL A 128 4.81 -3.27 51.53
CA VAL A 128 5.50 -4.45 52.08
C VAL A 128 6.02 -4.16 53.48
N ARG A 129 6.62 -2.98 53.70
CA ARG A 129 7.10 -2.56 55.02
C ARG A 129 5.96 -2.44 56.04
N CYS A 130 4.83 -1.86 55.67
CA CYS A 130 3.66 -1.73 56.55
C CYS A 130 3.02 -3.09 56.86
N LYS A 131 2.85 -3.97 55.86
CA LYS A 131 2.32 -5.31 56.05
C LYS A 131 3.22 -6.17 56.95
N GLY A 132 4.54 -6.06 56.78
CA GLY A 132 5.53 -6.73 57.63
C GLY A 132 5.44 -6.29 59.10
N ARG A 133 5.36 -4.97 59.35
CA ARG A 133 5.15 -4.43 60.70
C ARG A 133 3.85 -4.92 61.32
N TYR A 134 2.73 -4.86 60.59
CA TYR A 134 1.42 -5.31 61.07
C TYR A 134 1.42 -6.78 61.51
N HIS A 135 1.99 -7.68 60.70
CA HIS A 135 2.04 -9.11 61.05
C HIS A 135 2.98 -9.40 62.23
N SER A 136 4.14 -8.73 62.30
CA SER A 136 5.02 -8.88 63.46
C SER A 136 4.36 -8.41 64.74
N GLU A 137 3.66 -7.27 64.71
CA GLU A 137 2.99 -6.71 65.88
C GLU A 137 1.80 -7.58 66.32
N LEU A 138 1.01 -8.09 65.37
CA LEU A 138 -0.06 -9.05 65.65
C LEU A 138 0.49 -10.33 66.30
N ASN A 139 1.60 -10.86 65.77
CA ASN A 139 2.28 -12.03 66.32
C ASN A 139 2.82 -11.78 67.73
N TYR A 140 3.41 -10.61 68.01
CA TYR A 140 3.88 -10.25 69.36
C TYR A 140 2.72 -10.14 70.36
N ARG A 141 1.60 -9.53 69.97
CA ARG A 141 0.39 -9.44 70.80
C ARG A 141 -0.20 -10.83 71.08
N ALA A 142 -0.25 -11.71 70.07
CA ALA A 142 -0.72 -13.09 70.22
C ALA A 142 0.17 -13.92 71.16
N LEU A 143 1.50 -13.81 71.00
CA LEU A 143 2.47 -14.48 71.88
C LEU A 143 2.38 -13.97 73.33
N ALA A 144 2.33 -12.66 73.54
CA ALA A 144 2.22 -12.08 74.87
C ALA A 144 0.92 -12.52 75.59
N LYS A 145 -0.20 -12.60 74.86
CA LYS A 145 -1.46 -13.17 75.37
C LYS A 145 -1.34 -14.65 75.72
N LEU A 146 -0.67 -15.44 74.88
CA LEU A 146 -0.46 -16.88 75.09
C LEU A 146 0.41 -17.15 76.33
N PHE A 147 1.44 -16.35 76.56
CA PHE A 147 2.38 -16.50 77.68
C PHE A 147 1.99 -15.67 78.92
N GLY A 148 0.87 -14.96 78.90
CA GLY A 148 0.39 -14.15 80.02
C GLY A 148 1.31 -12.97 80.40
N VAL A 149 2.17 -12.54 79.47
CA VAL A 149 3.13 -11.44 79.69
C VAL A 149 2.44 -10.14 79.32
N ILE A 150 2.57 -9.11 80.17
CA ILE A 150 2.05 -7.77 79.89
C ILE A 150 2.82 -7.23 78.69
N THR A 151 2.13 -7.01 77.57
CA THR A 151 2.69 -6.29 76.42
C THR A 151 3.08 -4.87 76.88
N PRO A 152 4.24 -4.32 76.46
CA PRO A 152 4.49 -2.89 76.59
C PRO A 152 3.31 -2.11 76.01
N ASP A 153 3.07 -0.90 76.51
CA ASP A 153 1.97 -0.02 76.05
C ASP A 153 2.23 0.42 74.60
N LEU A 154 1.98 -0.48 73.65
CA LEU A 154 1.97 -0.17 72.24
C LEU A 154 0.72 0.67 72.00
N PRO A 155 0.85 1.79 71.26
CA PRO A 155 -0.31 2.59 70.89
C PRO A 155 -1.40 1.68 70.28
N PRO A 156 -2.69 2.01 70.47
CA PRO A 156 -3.76 1.33 69.76
C PRO A 156 -3.40 1.27 68.28
N LEU A 157 -3.63 0.12 67.62
CA LEU A 157 -3.56 0.07 66.16
C LEU A 157 -4.62 1.05 65.66
N GLU A 158 -4.20 2.29 65.39
CA GLU A 158 -5.09 3.29 64.83
C GLU A 158 -5.56 2.72 63.50
N HIS A 159 -6.85 2.42 63.46
CA HIS A 159 -7.58 2.09 62.25
C HIS A 159 -7.75 3.34 61.37
N GLU A 160 -6.76 4.24 61.34
CA GLU A 160 -6.78 5.50 60.58
C GLU A 160 -6.79 5.26 59.06
N ASN A 161 -6.46 4.04 58.64
CA ASN A 161 -6.58 3.61 57.24
C ASN A 161 -7.95 2.99 56.88
N VAL A 162 -8.89 2.81 57.82
CA VAL A 162 -10.18 2.17 57.51
C VAL A 162 -11.07 3.09 56.66
N HIS A 163 -10.98 4.40 56.86
CA HIS A 163 -11.74 5.34 56.02
C HIS A 163 -11.23 5.42 54.57
N TYR A 164 -9.95 5.12 54.30
CA TYR A 164 -9.44 4.94 52.93
C TYR A 164 -9.65 3.52 52.40
N ALA A 165 -9.73 2.51 53.28
CA ALA A 165 -10.04 1.14 52.90
C ALA A 165 -11.47 1.03 52.37
N ASP A 166 -12.46 1.63 53.04
CA ASP A 166 -13.87 1.56 52.61
C ASP A 166 -14.07 2.24 51.23
N ALA A 167 -13.44 3.40 51.00
CA ALA A 167 -13.51 4.10 49.73
C ALA A 167 -12.79 3.32 48.60
N ALA A 168 -11.57 2.82 48.88
CA ALA A 168 -10.81 2.02 47.92
C ALA A 168 -11.50 0.67 47.62
N GLU A 169 -12.15 0.05 48.60
CA GLU A 169 -12.92 -1.19 48.41
C GLU A 169 -14.14 -0.94 47.51
N VAL A 170 -14.83 0.19 47.65
CA VAL A 170 -15.92 0.59 46.75
C VAL A 170 -15.41 0.83 45.33
N GLU A 171 -14.28 1.51 45.15
CA GLU A 171 -13.69 1.71 43.81
C GLU A 171 -13.20 0.41 43.18
N ILE A 172 -12.53 -0.46 43.95
CA ILE A 172 -12.07 -1.77 43.48
C ILE A 172 -13.27 -2.64 43.07
N THR A 173 -14.37 -2.61 43.83
CA THR A 173 -15.57 -3.38 43.49
C THR A 173 -16.26 -2.84 42.23
N ALA A 174 -16.32 -1.51 42.06
CA ALA A 174 -16.84 -0.90 40.84
C ALA A 174 -15.98 -1.25 39.60
N LEU A 175 -14.65 -1.18 39.72
CA LEU A 175 -13.75 -1.56 38.63
C LEU A 175 -13.86 -3.05 38.28
N ARG A 176 -13.97 -3.93 39.28
CA ARG A 176 -14.19 -5.37 39.05
C ARG A 176 -15.52 -5.64 38.34
N GLN A 177 -16.58 -4.93 38.70
CA GLN A 177 -17.86 -5.01 37.98
C GLN A 177 -17.70 -4.56 36.53
N ARG A 178 -17.00 -3.46 36.29
CA ARG A 178 -16.75 -2.97 34.93
C ARG A 178 -15.93 -3.95 34.08
N ILE A 179 -14.90 -4.56 34.66
CA ILE A 179 -14.11 -5.61 34.00
C ILE A 179 -15.01 -6.79 33.64
N ALA A 180 -15.83 -7.29 34.56
CA ALA A 180 -16.73 -8.41 34.31
C ALA A 180 -17.81 -8.10 33.25
N GLU A 181 -18.26 -6.84 33.16
CA GLU A 181 -19.14 -6.39 32.07
C GLU A 181 -18.42 -6.38 30.73
N LEU A 182 -17.19 -5.87 30.69
CA LEU A 182 -16.38 -5.83 29.47
C LEU A 182 -16.07 -7.24 28.97
N GLU A 183 -15.65 -8.15 29.85
CA GLU A 183 -15.41 -9.57 29.54
C GLU A 183 -16.66 -10.25 28.97
N ARG A 184 -17.85 -9.95 29.54
CA ARG A 184 -19.12 -10.44 29.00
C ARG A 184 -19.42 -9.87 27.62
N SER A 185 -19.19 -8.57 27.39
CA SER A 185 -19.41 -7.94 26.10
C SER A 185 -18.44 -8.44 25.02
N GLU A 186 -17.18 -8.70 25.38
CA GLU A 186 -16.18 -9.28 24.48
C GLU A 186 -16.57 -10.70 24.08
N THR A 187 -16.99 -11.51 25.06
CA THR A 187 -17.49 -12.88 24.79
C THR A 187 -18.70 -12.84 23.85
N GLN A 188 -19.60 -11.87 24.02
CA GLN A 188 -20.75 -11.69 23.13
C GLN A 188 -20.31 -11.34 21.70
N LEU A 189 -19.40 -10.38 21.53
CA LEU A 189 -18.91 -9.98 20.21
C LEU A 189 -18.18 -11.13 19.48
N ILE A 190 -17.45 -11.97 20.20
CA ILE A 190 -16.82 -13.17 19.63
C ILE A 190 -17.89 -14.14 19.11
N ASN A 191 -18.93 -14.42 19.91
CA ASN A 191 -20.03 -15.29 19.48
C ASN A 191 -20.80 -14.71 18.27
N GLU A 192 -21.04 -13.40 18.24
CA GLU A 192 -21.69 -12.71 17.12
C GLU A 192 -20.84 -12.78 15.85
N ARG A 193 -19.52 -12.57 15.97
CA ARG A 193 -18.57 -12.71 14.86
C ARG A 193 -18.56 -14.14 14.33
N ASP A 194 -18.45 -15.14 15.20
CA ASP A 194 -18.37 -16.55 14.79
C ASP A 194 -19.68 -17.01 14.12
N ALA A 195 -20.83 -16.50 14.59
CA ALA A 195 -22.12 -16.73 13.95
C ALA A 195 -22.19 -16.09 12.55
N ALA A 196 -21.71 -14.86 12.39
CA ALA A 196 -21.65 -14.18 11.10
C ALA A 196 -20.69 -14.88 10.12
N GLU A 197 -19.52 -15.31 10.60
CA GLU A 197 -18.56 -16.09 9.83
C GLU A 197 -19.16 -17.40 9.33
N SER A 198 -19.87 -18.13 10.20
CA SER A 198 -20.56 -19.36 9.81
C SER A 198 -21.65 -19.10 8.76
N ALA A 199 -22.46 -18.05 8.94
CA ALA A 199 -23.52 -17.72 8.00
C ALA A 199 -22.96 -17.35 6.61
N LEU A 200 -21.88 -16.58 6.57
CA LEU A 200 -21.19 -16.22 5.33
C LEU A 200 -20.52 -17.43 4.68
N ALA A 201 -19.92 -18.32 5.47
CA ALA A 201 -19.34 -19.56 4.96
C ALA A 201 -20.40 -20.47 4.33
N ASP A 202 -21.59 -20.57 4.93
CA ASP A 202 -22.71 -21.33 4.37
C ASP A 202 -23.23 -20.71 3.06
N MET A 203 -23.34 -19.39 2.99
CA MET A 203 -23.70 -18.68 1.76
C MET A 203 -22.66 -18.89 0.65
N TYR A 204 -21.38 -18.75 0.99
CA TYR A 204 -20.28 -18.97 0.07
C TYR A 204 -20.30 -20.40 -0.48
N GLN A 205 -20.40 -21.40 0.42
CA GLN A 205 -20.49 -22.81 0.03
C GLN A 205 -21.70 -23.11 -0.84
N ALA A 206 -22.85 -22.49 -0.58
CA ALA A 206 -24.03 -22.66 -1.42
C ALA A 206 -23.83 -22.15 -2.85
N ALA A 207 -23.06 -21.07 -3.03
CA ALA A 207 -22.79 -20.48 -4.34
C ALA A 207 -21.62 -21.14 -5.08
N THR A 208 -20.56 -21.53 -4.37
CA THR A 208 -19.30 -22.02 -4.97
C THR A 208 -19.15 -23.54 -4.93
N GLY A 209 -19.85 -24.21 -4.01
CA GLY A 209 -19.73 -25.65 -3.74
C GLY A 209 -18.69 -26.01 -2.67
N GLU A 210 -17.83 -25.09 -2.27
CA GLU A 210 -16.74 -25.33 -1.30
C GLU A 210 -16.79 -24.31 -0.16
N ARG A 211 -16.27 -24.67 1.02
CA ARG A 211 -16.19 -23.72 2.14
C ARG A 211 -15.01 -22.77 1.96
N PRO A 212 -15.16 -21.49 2.35
CA PRO A 212 -14.06 -20.53 2.26
C PRO A 212 -12.96 -20.86 3.30
N GLU A 213 -11.71 -20.65 2.91
CA GLU A 213 -10.56 -20.70 3.82
C GLU A 213 -10.21 -19.28 4.27
N TRP A 214 -10.73 -18.87 5.43
CA TRP A 214 -10.48 -17.54 5.98
C TRP A 214 -8.99 -17.33 6.26
N SER A 215 -8.45 -16.21 5.80
CA SER A 215 -7.06 -15.83 6.06
C SER A 215 -6.91 -14.31 6.09
N ASN A 216 -5.73 -13.82 6.47
CA ASN A 216 -5.44 -12.39 6.44
C ASN A 216 -5.51 -11.77 5.02
N MET A 217 -5.48 -12.59 3.98
CA MET A 217 -5.51 -12.17 2.58
C MET A 217 -6.86 -12.50 1.90
N PHE A 218 -7.77 -13.18 2.60
CA PHE A 218 -9.08 -13.55 2.11
C PHE A 218 -10.11 -13.38 3.23
N GLY A 219 -10.84 -12.27 3.20
CA GLY A 219 -11.82 -11.87 4.19
C GLY A 219 -13.27 -11.92 3.68
N PHE A 220 -14.18 -11.39 4.49
CA PHE A 220 -15.63 -11.44 4.19
C PHE A 220 -16.02 -10.72 2.90
N ALA A 221 -15.36 -9.60 2.57
CA ALA A 221 -15.64 -8.88 1.33
C ALA A 221 -15.26 -9.71 0.10
N ASP A 222 -14.09 -10.33 0.11
CA ASP A 222 -13.62 -11.18 -0.99
C ASP A 222 -14.57 -12.37 -1.21
N ALA A 223 -15.07 -12.97 -0.12
CA ALA A 223 -16.05 -14.04 -0.19
C ALA A 223 -17.38 -13.58 -0.83
N VAL A 224 -17.86 -12.38 -0.48
CA VAL A 224 -19.08 -11.81 -1.08
C VAL A 224 -18.89 -11.51 -2.56
N ASP A 225 -17.75 -10.92 -2.95
CA ASP A 225 -17.46 -10.59 -4.34
C ASP A 225 -17.45 -11.84 -5.23
N VAL A 226 -16.85 -12.94 -4.75
CA VAL A 226 -16.86 -14.24 -5.45
C VAL A 226 -18.29 -14.80 -5.60
N VAL A 227 -19.10 -14.69 -4.55
CA VAL A 227 -20.51 -15.13 -4.59
C VAL A 227 -21.31 -14.31 -5.60
N GLU A 228 -21.10 -13.00 -5.63
CA GLU A 228 -21.75 -12.08 -6.59
C GLU A 228 -21.36 -12.42 -8.04
N GLU A 229 -20.08 -12.65 -8.30
CA GLU A 229 -19.61 -13.06 -9.63
C GLU A 229 -20.22 -14.40 -10.05
N ARG A 230 -20.25 -15.41 -9.15
CA ARG A 230 -20.87 -16.70 -9.44
C ARG A 230 -22.37 -16.56 -9.73
N LEU A 231 -23.10 -15.78 -8.94
CA LEU A 231 -24.52 -15.49 -9.19
C LEU A 231 -24.73 -14.87 -10.57
N ALA A 232 -23.92 -13.86 -10.95
CA ALA A 232 -24.01 -13.23 -12.27
C ALA A 232 -23.77 -14.25 -13.41
N THR A 233 -22.81 -15.17 -13.25
CA THR A 233 -22.58 -16.23 -14.25
C THR A 233 -23.75 -17.22 -14.34
N LEU A 234 -24.36 -17.59 -13.21
CA LEU A 234 -25.52 -18.47 -13.17
C LEU A 234 -26.75 -17.81 -13.81
N GLU A 235 -26.99 -16.52 -13.54
CA GLU A 235 -28.08 -15.75 -14.17
C GLU A 235 -27.89 -15.61 -15.68
N ALA A 236 -26.66 -15.38 -16.14
CA ALA A 236 -26.32 -15.36 -17.56
C ALA A 236 -26.60 -16.71 -18.23
N ASN A 237 -26.23 -17.82 -17.57
CA ASN A 237 -26.49 -19.17 -18.06
C ASN A 237 -27.99 -19.52 -18.04
N GLN A 238 -28.74 -19.10 -17.03
CA GLN A 238 -30.18 -19.33 -16.96
C GLN A 238 -30.95 -18.58 -18.07
N SER A 239 -30.39 -17.47 -18.55
CA SER A 239 -30.91 -16.70 -19.69
C SER A 239 -30.66 -17.40 -21.05
N GLN A 240 -29.97 -18.55 -21.10
CA GLN A 240 -29.75 -19.36 -22.29
C GLN A 240 -30.96 -20.23 -22.72
N THR A 241 -32.20 -19.95 -22.26
CA THR A 241 -33.34 -20.24 -23.14
C THR A 241 -33.32 -19.21 -24.27
N THR A 242 -32.42 -19.43 -25.23
CA THR A 242 -32.14 -18.49 -26.30
C THR A 242 -33.44 -18.17 -27.05
N PRO A 243 -33.65 -16.92 -27.50
CA PRO A 243 -34.78 -16.58 -28.37
C PRO A 243 -34.90 -17.54 -29.57
N THR A 244 -33.77 -18.03 -30.07
CA THR A 244 -33.66 -19.08 -31.09
C THR A 244 -34.27 -20.41 -30.65
N GLY A 245 -34.00 -20.88 -29.43
CA GLY A 245 -34.62 -22.09 -28.88
C GLY A 245 -36.13 -21.97 -28.70
N ILE A 246 -36.60 -20.81 -28.24
CA ILE A 246 -38.04 -20.51 -28.12
C ILE A 246 -38.70 -20.49 -29.50
N GLN A 247 -38.06 -19.88 -30.50
CA GLN A 247 -38.55 -19.85 -31.87
C GLN A 247 -38.62 -21.26 -32.48
N LEU A 248 -37.56 -22.07 -32.31
CA LEU A 248 -37.49 -23.43 -32.85
C LEU A 248 -38.58 -24.33 -32.26
N ILE A 249 -38.85 -24.21 -30.95
CA ILE A 249 -39.98 -24.92 -30.31
C ILE A 249 -41.32 -24.44 -30.87
N THR A 250 -41.50 -23.13 -31.05
CA THR A 250 -42.75 -22.54 -31.55
C THR A 250 -43.04 -22.99 -33.00
N GLU A 251 -42.03 -22.94 -33.86
CA GLU A 251 -42.12 -23.39 -35.25
C GLU A 251 -42.35 -24.91 -35.33
N ALA A 252 -41.69 -25.69 -34.47
CA ALA A 252 -41.92 -27.13 -34.39
C ALA A 252 -43.38 -27.45 -34.03
N ILE A 253 -43.97 -26.73 -33.07
CA ILE A 253 -45.39 -26.89 -32.72
C ILE A 253 -46.28 -26.58 -33.94
N GLY A 254 -46.00 -25.51 -34.67
CA GLY A 254 -46.74 -25.16 -35.89
C GLY A 254 -46.66 -26.23 -36.98
N ALA A 255 -45.46 -26.78 -37.21
CA ALA A 255 -45.23 -27.83 -38.18
C ALA A 255 -45.91 -29.15 -37.82
N HIS A 256 -45.93 -29.51 -36.53
CA HIS A 256 -46.73 -30.66 -36.07
C HIS A 256 -48.21 -30.47 -36.42
N GLY A 257 -48.76 -29.27 -36.22
CA GLY A 257 -50.13 -28.94 -36.64
C GLY A 257 -50.36 -29.11 -38.14
N TYR A 258 -49.40 -28.65 -38.97
CA TYR A 258 -49.47 -28.80 -40.42
C TYR A 258 -49.41 -30.26 -40.87
N ILE A 259 -48.52 -31.07 -40.30
CA ILE A 259 -48.38 -32.50 -40.58
C ILE A 259 -49.69 -33.23 -40.26
N VAL A 260 -50.26 -32.98 -39.07
CA VAL A 260 -51.54 -33.55 -38.67
C VAL A 260 -52.66 -33.14 -39.64
N GLY A 261 -52.71 -31.87 -40.04
CA GLY A 261 -53.67 -31.38 -41.03
C GLY A 261 -53.55 -32.07 -42.39
N CYS A 262 -52.32 -32.28 -42.89
CA CYS A 262 -52.07 -32.97 -44.16
C CYS A 262 -52.53 -34.44 -44.11
N LEU A 263 -52.27 -35.14 -43.00
CA LEU A 263 -52.72 -36.52 -42.80
C LEU A 263 -54.25 -36.62 -42.78
N LEU A 264 -54.93 -35.70 -42.08
CA LEU A 264 -56.41 -35.65 -42.05
C LEU A 264 -57.03 -35.37 -43.42
N GLN A 265 -56.33 -34.62 -44.29
CA GLN A 265 -56.76 -34.31 -45.65
C GLN A 265 -56.36 -35.37 -46.68
N GLY A 266 -55.78 -36.50 -46.26
CA GLY A 266 -55.37 -37.58 -47.14
C GLY A 266 -54.16 -37.27 -48.02
N ARG A 267 -53.29 -36.33 -47.59
CA ARG A 267 -52.04 -35.96 -48.27
C ARG A 267 -50.81 -36.39 -47.45
N PRO A 268 -50.51 -37.70 -47.36
CA PRO A 268 -49.40 -38.22 -46.56
C PRO A 268 -48.03 -37.88 -47.16
N ASP A 269 -47.97 -37.57 -48.45
CA ASP A 269 -46.79 -37.10 -49.17
C ASP A 269 -46.27 -35.78 -48.60
N LEU A 270 -47.14 -34.79 -48.40
CA LEU A 270 -46.78 -33.49 -47.82
C LEU A 270 -46.43 -33.61 -46.33
N ALA A 271 -47.13 -34.48 -45.60
CA ALA A 271 -46.83 -34.77 -44.20
C ALA A 271 -45.42 -35.36 -44.04
N LEU A 272 -45.06 -36.29 -44.94
CA LEU A 272 -43.73 -36.90 -44.94
C LEU A 272 -42.64 -35.91 -45.34
N GLU A 273 -42.91 -35.03 -46.32
CA GLU A 273 -41.97 -33.98 -46.72
C GLU A 273 -41.66 -33.03 -45.56
N GLU A 274 -42.71 -32.54 -44.88
CA GLU A 274 -42.54 -31.63 -43.74
C GLU A 274 -41.83 -32.33 -42.57
N SER A 275 -42.16 -33.58 -42.28
CA SER A 275 -41.47 -34.38 -41.26
C SER A 275 -39.97 -34.52 -41.55
N ARG A 276 -39.57 -34.74 -42.81
CA ARG A 276 -38.16 -34.83 -43.20
C ARG A 276 -37.40 -33.52 -42.99
N LYS A 277 -38.03 -32.38 -43.27
CA LYS A 277 -37.43 -31.05 -43.02
C LYS A 277 -37.12 -30.87 -41.55
N TRP A 278 -38.06 -31.24 -40.66
CA TRP A 278 -37.87 -31.12 -39.22
C TRP A 278 -36.86 -32.10 -38.66
N VAL A 279 -36.80 -33.33 -39.17
CA VAL A 279 -35.72 -34.27 -38.80
C VAL A 279 -34.35 -33.68 -39.13
N SER A 280 -34.19 -33.03 -40.28
CA SER A 280 -32.95 -32.33 -40.63
C SER A 280 -32.69 -31.11 -39.75
N ALA A 281 -33.71 -30.30 -39.48
CA ALA A 281 -33.58 -29.10 -38.64
C ALA A 281 -33.19 -29.44 -37.20
N PHE A 282 -33.81 -30.46 -36.60
CA PHE A 282 -33.44 -30.95 -35.27
C PHE A 282 -32.06 -31.61 -35.26
N GLY A 283 -31.68 -32.32 -36.32
CA GLY A 283 -30.33 -32.87 -36.47
C GLY A 283 -29.25 -31.77 -36.44
N GLN A 284 -29.45 -30.70 -37.21
CA GLN A 284 -28.56 -29.53 -37.21
C GLN A 284 -28.54 -28.81 -35.86
N ALA A 285 -29.70 -28.67 -35.21
CA ALA A 285 -29.77 -28.08 -33.87
C ALA A 285 -29.02 -28.91 -32.82
N ALA A 286 -29.10 -30.25 -32.89
CA ALA A 286 -28.38 -31.15 -31.99
C ALA A 286 -26.86 -31.07 -32.15
N GLU A 287 -26.37 -30.88 -33.37
CA GLU A 287 -24.94 -30.64 -33.64
C GLU A 287 -24.45 -29.32 -33.02
N ILE A 288 -25.26 -28.26 -33.09
CA ILE A 288 -24.94 -26.96 -32.47
C ILE A 288 -24.87 -27.06 -30.95
N VAL A 289 -25.84 -27.72 -30.31
CA VAL A 289 -25.85 -27.93 -28.85
C VAL A 289 -24.63 -28.77 -28.41
N SER A 290 -24.31 -29.84 -29.15
CA SER A 290 -23.14 -30.67 -28.86
C SER A 290 -21.81 -29.92 -29.00
N ALA A 291 -21.74 -28.94 -29.91
CA ALA A 291 -20.57 -28.08 -30.07
C ALA A 291 -20.46 -27.03 -28.94
N GLN A 292 -21.58 -26.47 -28.49
CA GLN A 292 -21.63 -25.54 -27.35
C GLN A 292 -21.23 -26.21 -26.04
N ASP A 293 -21.71 -27.42 -25.78
CA ASP A 293 -21.30 -28.21 -24.61
C ASP A 293 -19.79 -28.51 -24.60
N ALA A 294 -19.18 -28.70 -25.78
CA ALA A 294 -17.75 -28.97 -25.90
C ALA A 294 -16.87 -27.73 -25.66
N ASP A 295 -17.35 -26.53 -26.01
CA ASP A 295 -16.64 -25.28 -25.74
C ASP A 295 -16.82 -24.82 -24.28
N ASP A 296 -18.00 -25.02 -23.67
CA ASP A 296 -18.22 -24.73 -22.24
C ASP A 296 -17.41 -25.64 -21.30
N ILE A 297 -17.09 -26.87 -21.74
CA ILE A 297 -16.19 -27.79 -21.02
C ILE A 297 -14.73 -27.29 -21.08
N LYS A 298 -14.30 -26.65 -22.17
CA LYS A 298 -12.92 -26.12 -22.29
C LYS A 298 -12.68 -24.87 -21.44
N VAL A 299 -13.70 -24.02 -21.28
CA VAL A 299 -13.58 -22.78 -20.48
C VAL A 299 -13.52 -23.06 -18.97
N LYS A 300 -14.04 -24.19 -18.49
CA LYS A 300 -13.98 -24.60 -17.07
C LYS A 300 -12.67 -25.30 -16.67
N GLY A 301 -11.72 -25.45 -17.57
CA GLY A 301 -10.50 -26.26 -17.40
C GLY A 301 -9.17 -25.50 -17.33
N GLU A 302 -9.18 -24.16 -17.28
CA GLU A 302 -7.97 -23.32 -17.10
C GLU A 302 -8.02 -22.53 -15.80
#